data_AF-M4CB84-F1
#
_entry.id   AF-M4CB84-F1
#
_cell.length_a   1.000
_cell.length_b   1.000
_cell.length_c   1.000
_cell.angle_alpha   90.00
_cell.angle_beta   90.00
_cell.angle_gamma   90.00
#
_symmetry.space_group_name_H-M   'P 1'
#
loop_
_entity.id
_entity.type
_entity.pdbx_description
1 polymer ?
#
loop_
_entity_poly.entity_id
_entity_poly.type
_entity_poly.pdbx_seq_one_letter_code
_entity_poly.pdbx_strand_id
1 'polypeptide(L)'
;MSSSTSLTLFFFFASAFLYTPSDSFNITTILSQNKDFSTFNKLLSQTGLASTINSRQTITVLALANDAVYLFGDQSMEDNKVVLSLHIILDYYDIKKLKSLSKKTAILTTLFQQSGQAKGQQGFVNVTVKDNGDIAFGSAVPGSLLDSQVIDSVASEPFNISVLHISSYIPLMNPNPSDKIYTSSSPLPAQAPNDDDYEYDEPPSPPSSSVKAKAPAAAKAAAAAPKASASKANSTTSASVINSQLDLAFAVVMSSFWLFMTV
;
A
#
# COMPACT_ATOMS: atom_id res chain seq x y z
N MET A 1 -7.27 -34.42 -58.27
CA MET A 1 -8.33 -34.25 -57.24
C MET A 1 -7.88 -35.01 -56.00
N SER A 2 -7.81 -34.50 -54.79
CA SER A 2 -7.64 -33.16 -54.24
C SER A 2 -7.03 -33.43 -52.85
N SER A 3 -6.01 -32.67 -52.48
CA SER A 3 -5.26 -32.76 -51.23
C SER A 3 -6.13 -32.35 -50.03
N SER A 4 -6.31 -33.26 -49.06
CA SER A 4 -7.03 -32.99 -47.80
C SER A 4 -6.26 -33.52 -46.59
N THR A 5 -5.03 -33.03 -46.36
CA THR A 5 -4.28 -33.31 -45.12
C THR A 5 -3.31 -32.15 -44.83
N SER A 6 -3.81 -30.94 -44.56
CA SER A 6 -2.91 -29.81 -44.25
C SER A 6 -3.46 -28.80 -43.24
N LEU A 7 -4.54 -29.12 -42.51
CA LEU A 7 -5.20 -28.15 -41.63
C LEU A 7 -5.43 -28.61 -40.18
N THR A 8 -4.69 -29.61 -39.71
CA THR A 8 -4.76 -30.08 -38.30
C THR A 8 -3.46 -29.92 -37.53
N LEU A 9 -2.37 -29.46 -38.17
CA LEU A 9 -1.06 -29.32 -37.54
C LEU A 9 -0.65 -27.84 -37.28
N PHE A 10 -1.62 -26.94 -37.18
CA PHE A 10 -1.37 -25.53 -36.77
C PHE A 10 -2.08 -25.14 -35.47
N PHE A 11 -2.89 -26.04 -34.89
CA PHE A 11 -3.64 -25.77 -33.65
C PHE A 11 -3.06 -26.45 -32.40
N PHE A 12 -1.84 -26.99 -32.48
CA PHE A 12 -1.20 -27.68 -31.34
C PHE A 12 0.02 -26.95 -30.76
N PHE A 13 0.36 -25.75 -31.27
CA PHE A 13 1.63 -25.08 -30.91
C PHE A 13 1.46 -23.74 -30.15
N ALA A 14 0.27 -23.43 -29.65
CA ALA A 14 0.00 -22.12 -29.01
C ALA A 14 -0.56 -22.23 -27.57
N SER A 15 -0.17 -23.27 -26.83
CA SER A 15 -0.39 -23.33 -25.37
C SER A 15 0.91 -23.58 -24.62
N ALA A 16 1.94 -22.81 -24.95
CA ALA A 16 3.02 -22.56 -24.00
C ALA A 16 2.46 -21.53 -23.01
N PHE A 17 1.74 -22.01 -21.99
CA PHE A 17 1.44 -21.21 -20.81
C PHE A 17 2.81 -20.81 -20.26
N LEU A 18 3.19 -19.54 -20.42
CA LEU A 18 4.38 -18.98 -19.81
C LEU A 18 4.14 -19.01 -18.30
N TYR A 19 4.50 -20.12 -17.66
CA TYR A 19 4.64 -20.19 -16.22
C TYR A 19 5.88 -19.37 -15.88
N THR A 20 5.72 -18.05 -15.80
CA THR A 20 6.71 -17.23 -15.12
C THR A 20 6.70 -17.73 -13.67
N PRO A 21 7.83 -18.18 -13.11
CA PRO A 21 7.91 -18.40 -11.68
C PRO A 21 7.57 -17.06 -11.03
N SER A 22 6.36 -16.96 -10.48
CA SER A 22 6.04 -15.89 -9.55
C SER A 22 6.91 -16.14 -8.34
N ASP A 23 7.78 -15.20 -7.99
CA ASP A 23 8.33 -15.16 -6.65
C ASP A 23 7.14 -15.12 -5.69
N SER A 24 6.85 -16.28 -5.10
CA SER A 24 5.77 -16.43 -4.15
C SER A 24 6.29 -15.91 -2.83
N PHE A 25 5.82 -14.74 -2.42
CA PHE A 25 6.11 -14.24 -1.08
C PHE A 25 5.53 -15.17 -0.02
N ASN A 26 6.09 -15.09 1.19
CA ASN A 26 5.53 -15.75 2.35
C ASN A 26 5.42 -14.77 3.51
N ILE A 27 4.20 -14.39 3.88
CA ILE A 27 3.94 -13.39 4.92
C ILE A 27 4.54 -13.78 6.27
N THR A 28 4.55 -15.07 6.63
CA THR A 28 5.09 -15.48 7.93
C THR A 28 6.61 -15.38 7.96
N THR A 29 7.26 -15.55 6.80
CA THR A 29 8.71 -15.36 6.64
C THR A 29 9.07 -13.89 6.60
N ILE A 30 8.28 -13.06 5.92
CA ILE A 30 8.47 -11.60 5.92
C ILE A 30 8.36 -11.03 7.34
N LEU A 31 7.28 -11.37 8.05
CA LEU A 31 7.05 -10.86 9.40
C LEU A 31 8.01 -11.45 10.45
N SER A 32 8.61 -12.63 10.22
CA SER A 32 9.56 -13.22 11.17
C SER A 32 10.93 -12.53 11.19
N GLN A 33 11.23 -11.71 10.17
CA GLN A 33 12.45 -10.91 10.12
C GLN A 33 12.49 -9.81 11.19
N ASN A 34 11.32 -9.38 11.69
CA ASN A 34 11.22 -8.41 12.78
C ASN A 34 10.33 -8.96 13.92
N LYS A 35 10.92 -9.06 15.12
CA LYS A 35 10.25 -9.60 16.32
C LYS A 35 9.09 -8.74 16.81
N ASP A 36 9.05 -7.47 16.44
CA ASP A 36 7.97 -6.54 16.81
C ASP A 36 6.62 -6.96 16.22
N PHE A 37 6.60 -7.80 15.17
CA PHE A 37 5.36 -8.32 14.57
C PHE A 37 5.06 -9.78 14.92
N SER A 38 5.78 -10.37 15.88
CA SER A 38 5.67 -11.80 16.19
C SER A 38 4.28 -12.24 16.66
N THR A 39 3.58 -11.40 17.43
CA THR A 39 2.22 -11.67 17.90
C THR A 39 1.22 -11.65 16.75
N PHE A 40 1.31 -10.63 15.89
CA PHE A 40 0.49 -10.51 14.69
C PHE A 40 0.73 -11.70 13.74
N ASN A 41 1.98 -12.08 13.51
CA ASN A 41 2.36 -13.23 12.69
C ASN A 41 1.77 -14.55 13.24
N LYS A 42 1.84 -14.75 14.56
CA LYS A 42 1.23 -15.91 15.23
C LYS A 42 -0.28 -15.93 15.05
N LEU A 43 -0.96 -14.80 15.22
CA LEU A 43 -2.41 -14.70 15.00
C LEU A 43 -2.82 -14.99 13.55
N LEU A 44 -2.09 -14.46 12.57
CA LEU A 44 -2.33 -14.78 11.15
C LEU A 44 -2.20 -16.28 10.88
N SER A 45 -1.23 -16.93 11.51
CA SER A 45 -1.03 -18.37 11.37
C SER A 45 -2.16 -19.18 12.03
N GLN A 46 -2.53 -18.83 13.26
CA GLN A 46 -3.58 -19.53 14.02
C GLN A 46 -4.98 -19.39 13.42
N THR A 47 -5.27 -18.26 12.77
CA THR A 47 -6.56 -18.00 12.10
C THR A 47 -6.63 -18.55 10.68
N GLY A 48 -5.52 -19.08 10.14
CA GLY A 48 -5.41 -19.53 8.75
C GLY A 48 -5.31 -18.41 7.72
N LEU A 49 -5.26 -17.15 8.15
CA LEU A 49 -5.10 -15.99 7.27
C LEU A 49 -3.73 -15.98 6.60
N ALA A 50 -2.68 -16.48 7.25
CA ALA A 50 -1.35 -16.59 6.65
C ALA A 50 -1.37 -17.41 5.34
N SER A 51 -2.05 -18.57 5.35
CA SER A 51 -2.24 -19.40 4.14
C SER A 51 -3.08 -18.68 3.09
N THR A 52 -4.13 -17.96 3.53
CA THR A 52 -5.00 -17.19 2.64
C THR A 52 -4.24 -16.04 1.96
N ILE A 53 -3.32 -15.38 2.67
CA ILE A 53 -2.45 -14.32 2.15
C ILE A 53 -1.45 -14.91 1.16
N ASN A 54 -0.77 -15.99 1.53
CA ASN A 54 0.27 -16.62 0.71
C ASN A 54 -0.25 -17.24 -0.59
N SER A 55 -1.56 -17.50 -0.70
CA SER A 55 -2.18 -18.00 -1.94
C SER A 55 -2.58 -16.88 -2.91
N ARG A 56 -2.33 -15.60 -2.57
CA ARG A 56 -2.64 -14.46 -3.44
C ARG A 56 -1.49 -14.10 -4.36
N GLN A 57 -1.85 -13.61 -5.54
CA GLN A 57 -0.91 -12.98 -6.46
C GLN A 57 -0.54 -11.57 -6.00
N THR A 58 -1.53 -10.85 -5.46
CA THR A 58 -1.41 -9.46 -5.07
C THR A 58 -2.10 -9.25 -3.73
N ILE A 59 -1.45 -8.58 -2.78
CA ILE A 59 -2.02 -8.30 -1.45
C ILE A 59 -1.31 -7.12 -0.76
N THR A 60 -2.02 -6.40 0.10
CA THR A 60 -1.42 -5.47 1.07
C THR A 60 -1.82 -5.88 2.49
N VAL A 61 -0.84 -6.03 3.37
CA VAL A 61 -1.04 -6.39 4.78
C VAL A 61 -0.76 -5.18 5.65
N LEU A 62 -1.76 -4.76 6.42
CA LEU A 62 -1.61 -3.74 7.46
C LEU A 62 -1.12 -4.43 8.73
N ALA A 63 0.17 -4.36 8.99
CA ALA A 63 0.83 -5.03 10.11
C ALA A 63 0.76 -4.19 11.39
N LEU A 64 0.49 -4.88 12.50
CA LEU A 64 0.44 -4.29 13.84
C LEU A 64 1.62 -4.78 14.67
N ALA A 65 2.38 -3.86 15.25
CA ALA A 65 3.40 -4.18 16.23
C ALA A 65 2.76 -4.76 17.52
N ASN A 66 3.53 -5.53 18.28
CA ASN A 66 3.06 -6.32 19.43
C ASN A 66 2.30 -5.49 20.47
N ASP A 67 2.65 -4.22 20.66
CA ASP A 67 2.00 -3.28 21.57
C ASP A 67 0.58 -2.89 21.12
N ALA A 68 0.32 -2.86 19.82
CA ALA A 68 -0.98 -2.54 19.22
C ALA A 68 -1.95 -3.74 19.15
N VAL A 69 -1.52 -4.97 19.49
CA VAL A 69 -2.31 -6.21 19.35
C VAL A 69 -3.02 -6.63 20.65
N TYR A 70 -2.99 -5.81 21.71
CA TYR A 70 -3.50 -6.19 23.04
C TYR A 70 -4.97 -6.64 23.05
N LEU A 71 -5.82 -6.09 22.18
CA LEU A 71 -7.26 -6.37 22.13
C LEU A 71 -7.63 -7.75 21.56
N PHE A 72 -6.71 -8.41 20.84
CA PHE A 72 -6.98 -9.73 20.24
C PHE A 72 -6.85 -10.87 21.27
N GLY A 73 -6.33 -10.60 22.47
CA GLY A 73 -6.14 -11.61 23.52
C GLY A 73 -7.45 -12.08 24.18
N ASP A 74 -8.45 -11.21 24.24
CA ASP A 74 -9.71 -11.46 24.97
C ASP A 74 -10.85 -11.97 24.07
N GLN A 75 -10.61 -12.07 22.76
CA GLN A 75 -11.62 -12.42 21.77
C GLN A 75 -11.54 -13.88 21.32
N SER A 76 -12.64 -14.40 20.76
CA SER A 76 -12.65 -15.73 20.17
C SER A 76 -11.74 -15.79 18.92
N MET A 77 -11.26 -16.97 18.56
CA MET A 77 -10.45 -17.14 17.34
C MET A 77 -11.20 -16.74 16.06
N GLU A 78 -12.52 -16.91 16.04
CA GLU A 78 -13.34 -16.50 14.90
C GLU A 78 -13.46 -14.98 14.83
N ASP A 79 -13.71 -14.30 15.96
CA ASP A 79 -13.77 -12.83 16.01
C ASP A 79 -12.41 -12.22 15.61
N ASN A 80 -11.32 -12.78 16.13
CA ASN A 80 -9.97 -12.38 15.76
C ASN A 80 -9.73 -12.52 14.25
N LYS A 81 -10.17 -13.63 13.65
CA LYS A 81 -10.06 -13.85 12.20
C LYS A 81 -10.84 -12.79 11.41
N VAL A 82 -12.04 -12.44 11.86
CA VAL A 82 -12.86 -11.40 11.24
C VAL A 82 -12.13 -10.05 11.30
N VAL A 83 -11.67 -9.63 12.48
CA VAL A 83 -10.97 -8.34 12.65
C VAL A 83 -9.66 -8.33 11.84
N LEU A 84 -8.86 -9.38 11.90
CA LEU A 84 -7.60 -9.48 11.15
C LEU A 84 -7.82 -9.48 9.64
N SER A 85 -8.92 -10.08 9.16
CA SER A 85 -9.26 -10.06 7.74
C SER A 85 -9.59 -8.67 7.20
N LEU A 86 -9.99 -7.72 8.05
CA LEU A 86 -10.14 -6.30 7.70
C LEU A 86 -8.78 -5.63 7.45
N HIS A 87 -7.71 -6.12 8.08
CA HIS A 87 -6.36 -5.55 7.95
C HIS A 87 -5.63 -6.03 6.69
N ILE A 88 -6.28 -6.84 5.86
CA ILE A 88 -5.67 -7.46 4.68
C ILE A 88 -6.42 -6.98 3.44
N ILE A 89 -5.80 -6.07 2.69
CA ILE A 89 -6.35 -5.45 1.49
C ILE A 89 -6.01 -6.31 0.27
N LEU A 90 -6.98 -6.51 -0.62
CA LEU A 90 -6.87 -7.44 -1.76
C LEU A 90 -5.91 -6.99 -2.86
N ASP A 91 -5.65 -5.69 -2.97
CA ASP A 91 -4.78 -5.11 -4.00
C ASP A 91 -3.44 -4.65 -3.41
N TYR A 92 -2.46 -4.42 -4.28
CA TYR A 92 -1.15 -3.90 -3.90
C TYR A 92 -1.19 -2.38 -3.72
N TYR A 93 -0.78 -1.92 -2.54
CA TYR A 93 -0.62 -0.53 -2.16
C TYR A 93 0.65 -0.38 -1.31
N ASP A 94 1.68 0.23 -1.89
CA ASP A 94 2.84 0.72 -1.15
C ASP A 94 2.67 2.20 -0.79
N ILE A 95 3.59 2.72 0.01
CA ILE A 95 3.59 4.13 0.43
C ILE A 95 3.56 5.06 -0.80
N LYS A 96 4.30 4.74 -1.86
CA LYS A 96 4.35 5.58 -3.07
C LYS A 96 3.01 5.62 -3.79
N LYS A 97 2.38 4.45 -4.01
CA LYS A 97 1.07 4.35 -4.64
C LYS A 97 0.00 5.06 -3.82
N LEU A 98 0.02 4.91 -2.50
CA LEU A 98 -0.91 5.59 -1.59
C LEU A 98 -0.74 7.13 -1.63
N LYS A 99 0.50 7.63 -1.64
CA LYS A 99 0.74 9.08 -1.79
C LYS A 99 0.33 9.63 -3.16
N SER A 100 0.26 8.77 -4.18
CA SER A 100 -0.13 9.16 -5.54
C SER A 100 -1.64 9.11 -5.83
N LEU A 101 -2.48 8.84 -4.84
CA LEU A 101 -3.93 8.79 -5.00
C LEU A 101 -4.50 10.12 -5.51
N SER A 102 -5.19 10.10 -6.65
CA SER A 102 -5.68 11.33 -7.32
C SER A 102 -6.59 12.21 -6.45
N LYS A 103 -7.38 11.60 -5.56
CA LYS A 103 -8.30 12.30 -4.65
C LYS A 103 -7.76 12.42 -3.23
N LYS A 104 -6.49 12.06 -2.98
CA LYS A 104 -5.90 11.83 -1.66
C LYS A 104 -6.65 10.80 -0.79
N THR A 105 -7.75 10.21 -1.23
CA THR A 105 -8.51 9.20 -0.50
C THR A 105 -8.98 8.07 -1.40
N ALA A 106 -9.14 6.88 -0.84
CA ALA A 106 -9.69 5.71 -1.53
C ALA A 106 -10.36 4.75 -0.53
N ILE A 107 -11.37 4.01 -1.01
CA ILE A 107 -11.99 2.90 -0.28
C ILE A 107 -11.42 1.61 -0.84
N LEU A 108 -10.86 0.78 0.02
CA LEU A 108 -10.11 -0.42 -0.33
C LEU A 108 -10.85 -1.68 0.12
N THR A 109 -10.91 -2.67 -0.76
CA THR A 109 -11.55 -3.96 -0.49
C THR A 109 -10.61 -4.87 0.30
N THR A 110 -11.13 -5.52 1.34
CA THR A 110 -10.33 -6.40 2.21
C THR A 110 -10.74 -7.86 2.10
N LEU A 111 -9.97 -8.77 2.71
CA LEU A 111 -10.36 -10.16 2.86
C LEU A 111 -11.66 -10.32 3.65
N PHE A 112 -11.97 -9.42 4.58
CA PHE A 112 -13.25 -9.47 5.29
C PHE A 112 -14.44 -9.26 4.36
N GLN A 113 -14.33 -8.32 3.40
CA GLN A 113 -15.36 -8.18 2.37
C GLN A 113 -15.47 -9.45 1.51
N GLN A 114 -14.32 -10.04 1.16
CA GLN A 114 -14.28 -11.21 0.31
C GLN A 114 -14.80 -12.48 1.00
N SER A 115 -14.82 -12.54 2.33
CA SER A 115 -15.38 -13.69 3.06
C SER A 115 -16.90 -13.80 2.91
N GLY A 116 -17.57 -12.72 2.50
CA GLY A 116 -19.02 -12.65 2.37
C GLY A 116 -19.75 -12.47 3.72
N GLN A 117 -19.03 -12.38 4.83
CA GLN A 117 -19.62 -12.14 6.16
C GLN A 117 -19.87 -10.65 6.42
N ALA A 118 -19.14 -9.75 5.76
CA ALA A 118 -19.27 -8.31 5.91
C ALA A 118 -20.63 -7.79 5.41
N LYS A 119 -21.21 -6.83 6.15
CA LYS A 119 -22.44 -6.13 5.75
C LYS A 119 -22.12 -4.70 5.30
N GLY A 120 -22.66 -4.28 4.15
CA GLY A 120 -22.47 -2.92 3.65
C GLY A 120 -20.98 -2.56 3.52
N GLN A 121 -20.54 -1.49 4.19
CA GLN A 121 -19.15 -1.01 4.13
C GLN A 121 -18.23 -1.59 5.21
N GLN A 122 -18.67 -2.60 5.98
CA GLN A 122 -17.86 -3.19 7.05
C GLN A 122 -16.56 -3.84 6.57
N GLY A 123 -16.58 -4.43 5.37
CA GLY A 123 -15.45 -5.15 4.80
C GLY A 123 -14.45 -4.23 4.08
N PHE A 124 -14.62 -2.92 4.17
CA PHE A 124 -13.80 -1.97 3.45
C PHE A 124 -13.05 -1.06 4.42
N VAL A 125 -11.85 -0.68 4.01
CA VAL A 125 -10.99 0.27 4.71
C VAL A 125 -10.90 1.54 3.90
N ASN A 126 -11.11 2.69 4.54
CA ASN A 126 -10.84 3.99 3.96
C ASN A 126 -9.37 4.34 4.20
N VAL A 127 -8.68 4.82 3.17
CA VAL A 127 -7.35 5.41 3.28
C VAL A 127 -7.40 6.87 2.87
N THR A 128 -6.70 7.74 3.60
CA THR A 128 -6.54 9.16 3.23
C THR A 128 -5.12 9.64 3.48
N VAL A 129 -4.60 10.40 2.52
CA VAL A 129 -3.36 11.17 2.62
C VAL A 129 -3.72 12.52 3.24
N LYS A 130 -3.26 12.75 4.46
CA LYS A 130 -3.43 13.99 5.21
C LYS A 130 -2.64 15.13 4.56
N ASP A 131 -2.93 16.36 4.95
CA ASP A 131 -2.26 17.55 4.37
C ASP A 131 -0.77 17.64 4.71
N ASN A 132 -0.34 17.02 5.81
CA ASN A 132 1.07 16.86 6.16
C ASN A 132 1.78 15.75 5.36
N GLY A 133 1.06 15.01 4.51
CA GLY A 133 1.59 13.92 3.69
C GLY A 133 1.58 12.55 4.36
N ASP A 134 1.08 12.45 5.59
CA ASP A 134 0.91 11.18 6.30
C ASP A 134 -0.26 10.40 5.72
N ILE A 135 -0.17 9.08 5.74
CA ILE A 135 -1.23 8.20 5.29
C ILE A 135 -1.94 7.66 6.53
N ALA A 136 -3.26 7.75 6.56
CA ALA A 136 -4.07 7.15 7.62
C ALA A 136 -5.17 6.26 7.04
N PHE A 137 -5.46 5.20 7.76
CA PHE A 137 -6.47 4.20 7.50
C PHE A 137 -7.57 4.25 8.58
N GLY A 138 -8.74 3.73 8.23
CA GLY A 138 -9.89 3.61 9.12
C GLY A 138 -10.99 2.78 8.47
N SER A 139 -12.06 2.48 9.21
CA SER A 139 -13.22 1.79 8.64
C SER A 139 -13.89 2.65 7.56
N ALA A 140 -14.37 2.04 6.48
CA ALA A 140 -15.15 2.74 5.47
C ALA A 140 -16.62 2.95 5.87
N VAL A 141 -17.06 2.43 7.03
CA VAL A 141 -18.42 2.68 7.53
C VAL A 141 -18.58 4.18 7.83
N PRO A 142 -19.66 4.84 7.37
CA PRO A 142 -19.87 6.27 7.60
C PRO A 142 -19.80 6.65 9.09
N GLY A 143 -19.10 7.75 9.39
CA GLY A 143 -18.89 8.23 10.77
C GLY A 143 -17.72 7.57 11.49
N SER A 144 -17.00 6.64 10.85
CA SER A 144 -15.79 6.05 11.42
C SER A 144 -14.62 7.01 11.46
N LEU A 145 -13.74 6.81 12.44
CA LEU A 145 -12.50 7.57 12.59
C LEU A 145 -11.42 7.08 11.62
N LEU A 146 -10.48 7.99 11.31
CA LEU A 146 -9.29 7.73 10.51
C LEU A 146 -8.04 7.95 11.38
N ASP A 147 -7.80 7.01 12.29
CA ASP A 147 -6.85 7.10 13.40
C ASP A 147 -5.62 6.19 13.25
N SER A 148 -5.66 5.22 12.33
CA SER A 148 -4.56 4.28 12.10
C SER A 148 -3.56 4.83 11.09
N GLN A 149 -2.41 5.32 11.55
CA GLN A 149 -1.41 5.96 10.70
C GLN A 149 -0.36 4.98 10.21
N VAL A 150 0.08 5.12 8.96
CA VAL A 150 1.23 4.37 8.44
C VAL A 150 2.50 4.93 9.05
N ILE A 151 3.24 4.07 9.76
CA ILE A 151 4.52 4.41 10.39
C ILE A 151 5.64 4.20 9.37
N ASP A 152 5.72 2.99 8.81
CA ASP A 152 6.77 2.60 7.86
C ASP A 152 6.31 1.46 6.93
N SER A 153 7.19 1.06 6.00
CA SER A 153 7.02 -0.13 5.16
C SER A 153 7.95 -1.21 5.67
N VAL A 154 7.36 -2.32 6.13
CA VAL A 154 8.08 -3.50 6.62
C VAL A 154 8.67 -4.29 5.47
N ALA A 155 7.89 -4.44 4.39
CA ALA A 155 8.32 -5.09 3.16
C ALA A 155 7.53 -4.52 1.98
N SER A 156 8.17 -4.51 0.81
CA SER A 156 7.51 -4.16 -0.44
C SER A 156 8.14 -4.90 -1.60
N GLU A 157 7.37 -5.81 -2.19
CA GLU A 157 7.67 -6.50 -3.43
C GLU A 157 6.69 -5.98 -4.48
N PRO A 158 7.12 -5.09 -5.38
CA PRO A 158 6.24 -4.43 -6.33
C PRO A 158 5.33 -5.40 -7.08
N PHE A 159 4.04 -5.06 -7.15
CA PHE A 159 2.97 -5.84 -7.80
C PHE A 159 2.54 -7.13 -7.07
N ASN A 160 3.28 -7.58 -6.06
CA ASN A 160 3.04 -8.83 -5.34
C ASN A 160 2.54 -8.57 -3.92
N ILE A 161 3.41 -8.13 -3.02
CA ILE A 161 3.04 -7.90 -1.61
C ILE A 161 3.57 -6.56 -1.09
N SER A 162 2.73 -5.88 -0.33
CA SER A 162 3.13 -4.73 0.49
C SER A 162 2.77 -5.01 1.94
N VAL A 163 3.71 -4.82 2.86
CA VAL A 163 3.48 -4.91 4.30
C VAL A 163 3.74 -3.53 4.89
N LEU A 164 2.67 -2.90 5.40
CA LEU A 164 2.69 -1.56 5.95
C LEU A 164 2.49 -1.62 7.46
N HIS A 165 3.43 -1.08 8.22
CA HIS A 165 3.27 -0.95 9.66
C HIS A 165 2.32 0.20 9.97
N ILE A 166 1.25 -0.08 10.71
CA ILE A 166 0.27 0.92 11.14
C ILE A 166 0.24 1.08 12.65
N SER A 167 -0.06 2.30 13.12
CA SER A 167 0.04 2.69 14.53
C SER A 167 -1.01 2.07 15.45
N SER A 168 -2.16 1.69 14.91
CA SER A 168 -3.29 1.18 15.70
C SER A 168 -4.18 0.28 14.84
N TYR A 169 -4.85 -0.67 15.48
CA TYR A 169 -5.80 -1.54 14.79
C TYR A 169 -7.02 -0.75 14.29
N ILE A 170 -7.65 -1.26 13.23
CA ILE A 170 -8.90 -0.72 12.70
C ILE A 170 -10.07 -1.51 13.30
N PRO A 171 -10.98 -0.87 14.06
CA PRO A 171 -12.12 -1.57 14.65
C PRO A 171 -13.18 -1.95 13.61
N LEU A 172 -13.82 -3.10 13.82
CA LEU A 172 -15.02 -3.48 13.07
C LEU A 172 -16.20 -2.60 13.52
N MET A 173 -16.74 -1.80 12.59
CA MET A 173 -17.86 -0.90 12.86
C MET A 173 -19.20 -1.54 12.46
N ASN A 174 -20.31 -1.19 13.12
CA ASN A 174 -21.65 -1.64 12.71
C ASN A 174 -22.23 -0.67 11.65
N PRO A 175 -22.70 -1.15 10.47
CA PRO A 175 -23.20 -0.31 9.39
C PRO A 175 -24.61 0.21 9.69
N ASN A 176 -25.29 -0.32 10.70
CA ASN A 176 -26.56 0.21 11.19
C ASN A 176 -26.30 1.03 12.47
N PRO A 177 -26.38 2.38 12.40
CA PRO A 177 -26.05 3.24 13.53
C PRO A 177 -27.24 3.33 14.49
N SER A 178 -27.61 2.22 15.13
CA SER A 178 -28.50 2.27 16.29
C SER A 178 -27.73 2.34 17.62
N ASP A 179 -26.43 2.04 17.60
CA ASP A 179 -25.60 2.01 18.80
C ASP A 179 -24.33 2.85 18.64
N LYS A 180 -24.27 3.90 19.46
CA LYS A 180 -23.07 4.53 20.05
C LYS A 180 -21.98 4.96 19.04
N ILE A 181 -21.96 6.25 18.74
CA ILE A 181 -20.73 6.95 18.31
C ILE A 181 -19.64 6.59 19.33
N TYR A 182 -18.55 5.94 18.91
CA TYR A 182 -17.33 5.86 19.70
C TYR A 182 -16.69 7.26 19.70
N THR A 183 -17.31 8.20 20.41
CA THR A 183 -16.59 9.35 20.93
C THR A 183 -15.59 8.78 21.91
N SER A 184 -14.30 8.83 21.56
CA SER A 184 -13.22 8.70 22.52
C SER A 184 -13.55 9.55 23.74
N SER A 185 -13.92 8.88 24.83
CA SER A 185 -14.14 9.50 26.12
C SER A 185 -12.80 9.73 26.77
N SER A 186 -12.28 10.94 26.62
CA SER A 186 -11.58 11.63 27.69
C SER A 186 -11.77 13.13 27.50
N PRO A 187 -12.74 13.74 28.21
CA PRO A 187 -12.67 15.16 28.48
C PRO A 187 -11.40 15.40 29.29
N LEU A 188 -10.53 16.29 28.81
CA LEU A 188 -9.51 16.89 29.65
C LEU A 188 -10.23 17.45 30.90
N PRO A 189 -9.70 17.25 32.13
CA PRO A 189 -10.30 17.83 33.33
C PRO A 189 -10.59 19.31 33.09
N ALA A 190 -11.81 19.74 33.42
CA ALA A 190 -12.21 21.14 33.33
C ALA A 190 -11.21 21.98 34.14
N GLN A 191 -10.41 22.81 33.43
CA GLN A 191 -9.65 23.86 34.08
C GLN A 191 -10.66 24.79 34.75
N ALA A 192 -10.50 25.02 36.06
CA ALA A 192 -11.34 25.96 36.79
C ALA A 192 -11.30 27.34 36.13
N PRO A 193 -12.37 28.16 36.21
CA PRO A 193 -12.32 29.54 35.79
C PRO A 193 -11.26 30.25 36.65
N ASN A 194 -10.15 30.66 36.04
CA ASN A 194 -9.31 31.68 36.63
C ASN A 194 -10.01 33.01 36.33
N ASP A 195 -10.41 33.69 37.40
CA ASP A 195 -10.80 35.10 37.40
C ASP A 195 -9.55 35.92 37.06
N ASP A 196 -9.33 36.14 35.76
CA ASP A 196 -8.37 37.11 35.29
C ASP A 196 -9.18 38.21 34.59
N ASP A 197 -9.31 39.35 35.28
CA ASP A 197 -9.77 40.62 34.74
C ASP A 197 -9.01 40.91 33.43
N TYR A 198 -9.69 40.85 32.29
CA TYR A 198 -9.26 41.51 31.07
C TYR A 198 -10.31 42.57 30.71
N GLU A 199 -9.96 43.80 31.03
CA GLU A 199 -10.57 45.01 30.51
C GLU A 199 -10.44 45.01 28.98
N TYR A 200 -11.58 44.98 28.29
CA TYR A 200 -11.63 45.05 26.83
C TYR A 200 -11.34 46.49 26.39
N ASP A 201 -10.12 46.75 25.90
CA ASP A 201 -9.89 47.92 25.07
C ASP A 201 -10.58 47.73 23.71
N GLU A 202 -11.58 48.57 23.46
CA GLU A 202 -12.35 48.60 22.22
C GLU A 202 -11.44 48.97 21.03
N PRO A 203 -11.36 48.15 19.96
CA PRO A 203 -10.54 48.49 18.81
C PRO A 203 -11.19 49.63 18.01
N PRO A 204 -10.45 50.68 17.61
CA PRO A 204 -11.03 51.77 16.83
C PRO A 204 -11.34 51.31 15.40
N SER A 205 -12.56 51.60 14.96
CA SER A 205 -13.01 51.35 13.58
C SER A 205 -12.35 52.32 12.59
N PRO A 206 -11.81 51.84 11.44
CA PRO A 206 -11.46 52.70 10.32
C PRO A 206 -12.54 52.72 9.22
N PRO A 207 -12.56 53.77 8.36
CA PRO A 207 -13.75 54.27 7.69
C PRO A 207 -14.02 53.65 6.30
N SER A 208 -15.29 53.72 5.88
CA SER A 208 -15.71 53.49 4.49
C SER A 208 -15.37 54.66 3.58
N SER A 209 -14.76 54.39 2.42
CA SER A 209 -15.22 54.90 1.10
C SER A 209 -14.30 54.49 -0.07
N SER A 210 -14.89 53.76 -1.02
CA SER A 210 -14.75 53.80 -2.49
C SER A 210 -13.52 54.46 -3.16
N VAL A 211 -12.83 53.75 -4.06
CA VAL A 211 -12.54 54.16 -5.48
C VAL A 211 -12.16 52.97 -6.39
N LYS A 212 -13.02 52.70 -7.40
CA LYS A 212 -12.80 52.45 -8.85
C LYS A 212 -11.57 51.67 -9.39
N ALA A 213 -11.89 50.70 -10.26
CA ALA A 213 -11.00 49.94 -11.14
C ALA A 213 -10.29 50.76 -12.24
N LYS A 214 -9.08 50.32 -12.63
CA LYS A 214 -8.59 50.30 -14.03
C LYS A 214 -7.35 49.41 -14.22
N ALA A 215 -7.42 48.47 -15.16
CA ALA A 215 -6.28 47.82 -15.84
C ALA A 215 -6.05 48.51 -17.21
N PRO A 216 -5.15 48.08 -18.11
CA PRO A 216 -3.82 47.41 -18.03
C PRO A 216 -2.74 48.14 -18.91
N ALA A 217 -1.48 47.66 -18.91
CA ALA A 217 -0.44 47.70 -19.99
C ALA A 217 0.97 47.69 -19.35
N ALA A 218 2.07 47.23 -19.94
CA ALA A 218 2.44 46.35 -21.05
C ALA A 218 3.99 46.31 -21.06
N ALA A 219 4.57 45.22 -21.59
CA ALA A 219 5.98 45.06 -22.04
C ALA A 219 7.07 45.05 -20.94
N LYS A 220 8.18 44.30 -21.04
CA LYS A 220 8.93 43.89 -22.23
C LYS A 220 9.87 42.70 -21.91
N ALA A 221 10.09 41.89 -22.93
CA ALA A 221 10.98 40.73 -23.01
C ALA A 221 12.48 41.05 -22.95
N ALA A 222 13.30 40.05 -22.61
CA ALA A 222 14.59 39.79 -23.26
C ALA A 222 15.07 38.34 -23.02
N ALA A 223 15.43 37.67 -24.10
CA ALA A 223 15.96 36.31 -24.18
C ALA A 223 17.50 36.31 -24.19
N ALA A 224 18.14 35.17 -23.84
CA ALA A 224 19.36 34.67 -24.50
C ALA A 224 19.81 33.29 -23.94
N ALA A 225 19.68 32.25 -24.77
CA ALA A 225 20.69 31.20 -24.96
C ALA A 225 21.49 31.58 -26.25
N PRO A 226 22.55 30.88 -26.75
CA PRO A 226 23.04 29.52 -26.45
C PRO A 226 24.59 29.34 -26.47
N LYS A 227 25.10 28.13 -26.17
CA LYS A 227 26.01 27.34 -27.05
C LYS A 227 26.50 26.03 -26.42
N ALA A 228 26.61 25.01 -27.27
CA ALA A 228 27.33 23.75 -27.08
C ALA A 228 28.76 23.82 -27.66
N SER A 229 29.71 23.02 -27.14
CA SER A 229 30.55 22.07 -27.91
C SER A 229 31.72 21.47 -27.09
N ALA A 230 31.74 20.13 -27.04
CA ALA A 230 32.82 19.15 -27.22
C ALA A 230 34.17 19.08 -26.42
N SER A 231 34.55 17.80 -26.21
CA SER A 231 35.92 17.20 -26.16
C SER A 231 36.54 16.99 -24.77
N LYS A 232 37.23 15.89 -24.38
CA LYS A 232 37.50 14.52 -24.90
C LYS A 232 38.39 13.77 -23.87
N ALA A 233 38.16 12.46 -23.74
CA ALA A 233 39.08 11.32 -23.46
C ALA A 233 39.92 11.14 -22.17
N ASN A 234 39.90 9.84 -21.76
CA ASN A 234 40.96 8.99 -21.18
C ASN A 234 41.50 9.34 -19.78
N SER A 235 41.79 8.40 -18.88
CA SER A 235 42.15 6.98 -19.01
C SER A 235 42.13 6.30 -17.62
N THR A 236 41.74 5.01 -17.58
CA THR A 236 42.46 3.83 -17.01
C THR A 236 43.38 4.04 -15.79
N THR A 237 43.46 3.23 -14.72
CA THR A 237 43.38 1.76 -14.46
C THR A 237 43.49 1.63 -12.92
N SER A 238 42.82 0.73 -12.20
CA SER A 238 43.33 -0.60 -11.72
C SER A 238 42.34 -1.06 -10.63
N ALA A 239 41.63 -2.20 -10.72
CA ALA A 239 42.08 -3.57 -10.41
C ALA A 239 42.74 -3.65 -9.01
N SER A 240 42.30 -4.43 -8.02
CA SER A 240 41.88 -5.85 -8.00
C SER A 240 41.53 -6.19 -6.51
N VAL A 241 40.72 -7.20 -6.12
CA VAL A 241 41.12 -8.60 -5.90
C VAL A 241 39.96 -9.37 -5.19
N ILE A 242 39.47 -10.42 -5.88
CA ILE A 242 38.87 -11.74 -5.53
C ILE A 242 38.26 -12.09 -4.15
N ASN A 243 37.10 -12.78 -4.18
CA ASN A 243 36.94 -14.21 -3.83
C ASN A 243 35.53 -14.72 -4.28
N SER A 244 35.38 -15.57 -5.31
CA SER A 244 35.36 -17.06 -5.28
C SER A 244 34.30 -17.62 -4.29
N GLN A 245 33.38 -18.54 -4.58
CA GLN A 245 33.29 -19.62 -5.57
C GLN A 245 31.93 -20.33 -5.34
N LEU A 246 31.21 -20.74 -6.39
CA LEU A 246 30.52 -22.04 -6.50
C LEU A 246 29.82 -22.11 -7.86
N ASP A 247 30.49 -22.80 -8.78
CA ASP A 247 30.01 -23.11 -10.12
C ASP A 247 30.15 -24.62 -10.29
N LEU A 248 29.04 -25.35 -10.41
CA LEU A 248 28.99 -26.72 -10.91
C LEU A 248 27.53 -27.16 -11.10
N ALA A 249 27.02 -27.09 -12.34
CA ALA A 249 26.57 -28.30 -13.06
C ALA A 249 25.90 -27.99 -14.41
N PHE A 250 26.69 -28.17 -15.45
CA PHE A 250 26.37 -28.89 -16.70
C PHE A 250 25.27 -28.40 -17.63
N ALA A 251 25.76 -27.74 -18.69
CA ALA A 251 25.25 -27.78 -20.04
C ALA A 251 24.91 -29.21 -20.51
N VAL A 252 23.66 -29.40 -20.93
CA VAL A 252 23.26 -30.49 -21.82
C VAL A 252 22.72 -29.88 -23.12
N VAL A 253 23.63 -29.84 -24.09
CA VAL A 253 23.45 -30.17 -25.52
C VAL A 253 22.26 -29.53 -26.24
N MET A 254 22.57 -28.38 -26.86
CA MET A 254 21.96 -27.90 -28.11
C MET A 254 22.26 -28.89 -29.25
N SER A 255 21.42 -29.91 -29.45
CA SER A 255 21.45 -30.75 -30.66
C SER A 255 20.06 -31.29 -31.00
N SER A 256 19.20 -30.45 -31.56
CA SER A 256 17.93 -30.89 -32.16
C SER A 256 17.51 -29.99 -33.32
N PHE A 257 18.44 -29.62 -34.20
CA PHE A 257 18.12 -28.79 -35.37
C PHE A 257 18.96 -29.14 -36.60
N TRP A 258 19.15 -30.44 -36.89
CA TRP A 258 19.58 -30.85 -38.24
C TRP A 258 19.31 -32.33 -38.56
N LEU A 259 18.04 -32.74 -38.65
CA LEU A 259 17.71 -34.06 -39.21
C LEU A 259 16.31 -34.17 -39.84
N PHE A 260 15.88 -33.16 -40.62
CA PHE A 260 14.72 -33.31 -41.53
C PHE A 260 14.86 -32.43 -42.78
N MET A 261 15.89 -32.69 -43.59
CA MET A 261 15.88 -32.42 -45.03
C MET A 261 16.80 -33.44 -45.71
N THR A 262 16.32 -34.65 -45.94
CA THR A 262 16.59 -35.51 -47.10
C THR A 262 15.83 -36.82 -46.87
N VAL A 263 14.67 -36.96 -47.50
CA VAL A 263 14.07 -38.15 -48.15
C VAL A 263 12.71 -37.70 -48.68
#